data_AF-A0A0L0LE34-F1
#
_entry.id   AF-A0A0L0LE34-F1
#
_cell.length_a   1.000
_cell.length_b   1.000
_cell.length_c   1.000
_cell.angle_alpha   90.00
_cell.angle_beta   90.00
_cell.angle_gamma   90.00
#
_symmetry.space_group_name_H-M   'P 1'
#
loop_
_entity.id
_entity.type
_entity.pdbx_description
1 polymer ?
#
loop_
_entity_poly.entity_id
_entity_poly.type
_entity_poly.pdbx_seq_one_letter_code
_entity_poly.pdbx_strand_id
1 'polypeptide(L)'
;MKENFDANNSETVYSKESVEKKERAPEFNFESGVEESINRIVSILEKQPKVVVAFSGSSSNVGKTTLSKHISQGLYDRGIQSRSYMGVEEVHDRGPEPGDSVFIFQQIHLGVVNSSIVDKIKDIYNEDVRDAFKEKGLDISGIDFWVGIYRPDKPFASDVIADSNSEPIADIIIRNDMAEDK
;
A
#
# COMPACT_ATOMS: atom_id res chain seq x y z
N MET A 1 -55.98 38.52 -8.63
CA MET A 1 -54.86 38.05 -7.78
C MET A 1 -55.10 36.60 -7.41
N LYS A 2 -54.35 35.70 -8.03
CA LYS A 2 -53.89 34.41 -7.49
C LYS A 2 -52.89 33.88 -8.52
N GLU A 3 -51.63 33.96 -8.13
CA GLU A 3 -50.45 33.61 -8.92
C GLU A 3 -50.44 32.10 -9.18
N ASN A 4 -50.31 31.70 -10.44
CA ASN A 4 -49.96 30.34 -10.80
C ASN A 4 -48.44 30.24 -10.70
N PHE A 5 -47.97 29.48 -9.70
CA PHE A 5 -46.58 29.12 -9.53
C PHE A 5 -46.17 28.15 -10.66
N ASP A 6 -45.28 28.60 -11.53
CA ASP A 6 -44.59 27.76 -12.50
C ASP A 6 -43.71 26.75 -11.75
N ALA A 7 -44.05 25.47 -11.87
CA ALA A 7 -43.21 24.38 -11.43
C ALA A 7 -42.04 24.23 -12.42
N ASN A 8 -40.96 25.00 -12.17
CA ASN A 8 -39.64 24.71 -12.70
C ASN A 8 -39.16 23.37 -12.12
N ASN A 9 -39.52 22.28 -12.78
CA ASN A 9 -38.93 20.98 -12.54
C ASN A 9 -37.55 20.97 -13.25
N SER A 10 -36.55 21.54 -12.59
CA SER A 10 -35.15 21.42 -13.00
C SER A 10 -34.77 19.95 -12.88
N GLU A 11 -34.77 19.24 -14.01
CA GLU A 11 -34.11 17.96 -14.15
C GLU A 11 -32.63 18.16 -13.83
N THR A 12 -32.25 17.92 -12.58
CA THR A 12 -30.85 17.71 -12.21
C THR A 12 -30.47 16.38 -12.83
N VAL A 13 -29.99 16.45 -14.07
CA VAL A 13 -29.28 15.36 -14.73
C VAL A 13 -28.06 15.08 -13.86
N TYR A 14 -28.18 14.10 -12.96
CA TYR A 14 -27.01 13.45 -12.39
C TYR A 14 -26.30 12.79 -13.56
N SER A 15 -25.32 13.49 -14.13
CA SER A 15 -24.33 12.89 -14.99
C SER A 15 -23.70 11.77 -14.15
N LYS A 16 -24.05 10.52 -14.48
CA LYS A 16 -23.25 9.37 -14.09
C LYS A 16 -21.89 9.60 -14.73
N GLU A 17 -20.99 10.24 -14.01
CA GLU A 17 -19.56 10.10 -14.29
C GLU A 17 -19.33 8.60 -14.31
N SER A 18 -18.99 8.10 -15.50
CA SER A 18 -18.48 6.77 -15.67
C SER A 18 -17.22 6.70 -14.83
N VAL A 19 -17.33 6.15 -13.62
CA VAL A 19 -16.18 5.79 -12.80
C VAL A 19 -15.38 4.82 -13.67
N GLU A 20 -14.28 5.30 -14.24
CA GLU A 20 -13.30 4.45 -14.90
C GLU A 20 -12.95 3.35 -13.90
N LYS A 21 -13.26 2.11 -14.28
CA LYS A 21 -13.05 0.96 -13.42
C LYS A 21 -11.54 0.79 -13.30
N LYS A 22 -10.98 1.29 -12.19
CA LYS A 22 -9.54 1.21 -11.89
C LYS A 22 -9.12 -0.26 -12.03
N GLU A 23 -8.11 -0.51 -12.86
CA GLU A 23 -7.63 -1.87 -13.05
C GLU A 23 -7.08 -2.38 -11.71
N ARG A 24 -7.57 -3.53 -11.24
CA ARG A 24 -7.13 -4.13 -9.98
C ARG A 24 -5.63 -4.35 -10.04
N ALA A 25 -4.93 -4.08 -8.94
CA ALA A 25 -3.50 -4.34 -8.83
C ALA A 25 -3.17 -5.79 -9.25
N PRO A 26 -2.11 -6.00 -10.04
CA PRO A 26 -1.74 -7.33 -10.53
C PRO A 26 -1.42 -8.26 -9.36
N GLU A 27 -1.88 -9.50 -9.48
CA GLU A 27 -1.76 -10.51 -8.43
C GLU A 27 -0.74 -11.60 -8.80
N PHE A 28 0.14 -11.93 -7.87
CA PHE A 28 1.21 -12.91 -8.01
C PHE A 28 1.15 -13.97 -6.91
N ASN A 29 1.69 -15.16 -7.17
CA ASN A 29 2.04 -16.09 -6.10
C ASN A 29 3.19 -15.53 -5.25
N PHE A 30 3.51 -16.18 -4.13
CA PHE A 30 4.53 -15.66 -3.21
C PHE A 30 5.90 -15.45 -3.85
N GLU A 31 6.46 -16.45 -4.53
CA GLU A 31 7.81 -16.37 -5.09
C GLU A 31 7.92 -15.33 -6.20
N SER A 32 6.98 -15.35 -7.16
CA SER A 32 6.94 -14.38 -8.25
C SER A 32 6.64 -12.97 -7.75
N GLY A 33 5.82 -12.85 -6.69
CA GLY A 33 5.51 -11.58 -6.04
C GLY A 33 6.71 -10.97 -5.29
N VAL A 34 7.53 -11.80 -4.65
CA VAL A 34 8.81 -11.36 -4.04
C VAL A 34 9.74 -10.82 -5.13
N GLU A 35 9.95 -11.56 -6.21
CA GLU A 35 10.83 -11.15 -7.30
C GLU A 35 10.33 -9.88 -8.00
N GLU A 36 9.03 -9.79 -8.28
CA GLU A 36 8.40 -8.58 -8.82
C GLU A 36 8.57 -7.38 -7.88
N SER A 37 8.40 -7.58 -6.56
CA SER A 37 8.62 -6.52 -5.57
C SER A 37 10.06 -6.00 -5.61
N ILE A 38 11.04 -6.90 -5.65
CA ILE A 38 12.46 -6.54 -5.74
C ILE A 38 12.73 -5.77 -7.04
N ASN A 39 12.21 -6.24 -8.17
CA ASN A 39 12.41 -5.58 -9.47
C ASN A 39 11.80 -4.17 -9.50
N ARG A 40 10.61 -3.98 -8.93
CA ARG A 40 10.01 -2.64 -8.79
C ARG A 40 10.82 -1.73 -7.87
N ILE A 41 11.26 -2.23 -6.72
CA ILE A 41 12.10 -1.45 -5.79
C ILE A 41 13.39 -1.01 -6.47
N VAL A 42 14.06 -1.91 -7.21
CA VAL A 42 15.28 -1.59 -7.97
C VAL A 42 15.00 -0.53 -9.03
N SER A 43 13.90 -0.65 -9.79
CA SER A 43 13.56 0.35 -10.80
C SER A 43 13.21 1.73 -10.23
N ILE A 44 12.70 1.80 -8.99
CA ILE A 44 12.51 3.07 -8.29
C ILE A 44 13.87 3.61 -7.84
N LEU A 45 14.77 2.77 -7.30
CA LEU A 45 16.12 3.16 -6.88
C LEU A 45 16.98 3.72 -8.02
N GLU A 46 16.73 3.32 -9.27
CA GLU A 46 17.38 3.90 -10.45
C GLU A 46 17.04 5.38 -10.65
N LYS A 47 15.91 5.85 -10.08
CA LYS A 47 15.38 7.20 -10.25
C LYS A 47 15.59 8.08 -9.01
N GLN A 48 15.72 7.47 -7.83
CA GLN A 48 15.88 8.18 -6.56
C GLN A 48 16.74 7.39 -5.56
N PRO A 49 17.46 8.08 -4.66
CA PRO A 49 18.46 7.43 -3.81
C PRO A 49 17.88 6.59 -2.68
N LYS A 50 16.59 6.77 -2.35
CA LYS A 50 15.89 6.12 -1.24
C LYS A 50 14.53 5.63 -1.71
N VAL A 51 14.10 4.47 -1.23
CA VAL A 51 12.77 3.92 -1.51
C VAL A 51 12.08 3.53 -0.22
N VAL A 52 10.84 3.92 -0.07
CA VAL A 52 9.95 3.49 1.02
C VAL A 52 8.91 2.52 0.47
N VAL A 53 8.87 1.34 1.09
CA VAL A 53 7.94 0.26 0.78
C VAL A 53 7.01 0.06 1.96
N ALA A 54 5.73 -0.12 1.68
CA ALA A 54 4.72 -0.41 2.69
C ALA A 54 3.96 -1.70 2.40
N PHE A 55 3.74 -2.49 3.45
CA PHE A 55 2.94 -3.71 3.35
C PHE A 55 1.52 -3.51 3.87
N SER A 56 0.55 -3.68 2.97
CA SER A 56 -0.86 -3.85 3.30
C SER A 56 -1.15 -5.35 3.45
N GLY A 57 -1.65 -5.76 4.62
CA GLY A 57 -2.06 -7.15 4.86
C GLY A 57 -3.57 -7.27 4.91
N SER A 58 -4.15 -8.30 4.28
CA SER A 58 -5.59 -8.55 4.38
C SER A 58 -6.06 -8.84 5.82
N SER A 59 -5.16 -9.35 6.67
CA SER A 59 -5.40 -9.67 8.07
C SER A 59 -4.08 -9.78 8.84
N SER A 60 -4.15 -10.16 10.11
CA SER A 60 -2.99 -10.63 10.87
C SER A 60 -2.52 -12.00 10.38
N ASN A 61 -1.23 -12.31 10.59
CA ASN A 61 -0.61 -13.59 10.28
C ASN A 61 -0.75 -14.03 8.80
N VAL A 62 -0.61 -13.06 7.88
CA VAL A 62 -0.57 -13.30 6.42
C VAL A 62 0.85 -13.39 5.87
N GLY A 63 1.86 -13.38 6.75
CA GLY A 63 3.27 -13.54 6.39
C GLY A 63 3.99 -12.24 5.99
N LYS A 64 3.57 -11.06 6.48
CA LYS A 64 4.25 -9.78 6.23
C LYS A 64 5.72 -9.80 6.66
N THR A 65 6.02 -10.42 7.80
CA THR A 65 7.41 -10.57 8.28
C THR A 65 8.22 -11.51 7.40
N THR A 66 7.62 -12.60 6.93
CA THR A 66 8.27 -13.51 5.97
C THR A 66 8.54 -12.79 4.65
N LEU A 67 7.55 -12.07 4.11
CA LEU A 67 7.71 -11.24 2.92
C LEU A 67 8.85 -10.22 3.08
N SER A 68 8.89 -9.50 4.21
CA SER A 68 9.96 -8.55 4.52
C SER A 68 11.34 -9.19 4.46
N LYS A 69 11.50 -10.37 5.07
CA LYS A 69 12.76 -11.11 5.06
C LYS A 69 13.19 -11.52 3.65
N HIS A 70 12.27 -12.04 2.85
CA HIS A 70 12.57 -12.47 1.48
C HIS A 70 12.93 -11.29 0.57
N ILE A 71 12.20 -10.18 0.65
CA ILE A 71 12.53 -8.96 -0.09
C ILE A 71 13.89 -8.40 0.38
N SER A 72 14.11 -8.28 1.68
CA SER A 72 15.40 -7.80 2.21
C SER A 72 16.57 -8.67 1.80
N GLN A 73 16.42 -10.00 1.79
CA GLN A 73 17.46 -10.92 1.32
C GLN A 73 17.73 -10.72 -0.18
N GLY A 74 16.69 -10.65 -1.02
CA GLY A 74 16.88 -10.46 -2.45
C GLY A 74 17.47 -9.09 -2.82
N LEU A 75 17.19 -8.05 -2.03
CA LEU A 75 17.87 -6.75 -2.14
C LEU A 75 19.33 -6.84 -1.72
N TYR A 76 19.61 -7.54 -0.60
CA TYR A 76 20.97 -7.75 -0.12
C TYR A 76 21.84 -8.51 -1.13
N ASP A 77 21.29 -9.54 -1.77
CA ASP A 77 21.99 -10.30 -2.83
C ASP A 77 22.34 -9.43 -4.05
N ARG A 78 21.65 -8.30 -4.23
CA ARG A 78 21.93 -7.26 -5.23
C ARG A 78 22.79 -6.11 -4.70
N GLY A 79 23.31 -6.21 -3.47
CA GLY A 79 24.13 -5.18 -2.83
C GLY A 79 23.36 -3.97 -2.31
N ILE A 80 22.03 -4.09 -2.16
CA ILE A 80 21.15 -3.00 -1.74
C ILE A 80 20.82 -3.19 -0.25
N GLN A 81 21.16 -2.20 0.57
CA GLN A 81 20.84 -2.22 1.99
C GLN A 81 19.39 -1.82 2.21
N SER A 82 18.68 -2.63 3.00
CA SER A 82 17.30 -2.38 3.40
C SER A 82 17.15 -2.44 4.91
N ARG A 83 16.23 -1.63 5.43
CA ARG A 83 15.83 -1.62 6.84
C ARG A 83 14.34 -1.87 6.94
N SER A 84 13.96 -2.81 7.78
CA SER A 84 12.56 -3.11 8.07
C SER A 84 12.14 -2.49 9.40
N TYR A 85 10.98 -1.84 9.39
CA TYR A 85 10.31 -1.26 10.54
C TYR A 85 8.96 -1.96 10.74
N MET A 86 8.57 -2.17 12.00
CA MET A 86 7.21 -2.62 12.29
C MET A 86 6.21 -1.51 11.96
N GLY A 87 6.42 -0.30 12.45
CA GLY A 87 5.63 0.89 12.10
C GLY A 87 6.48 2.15 12.05
N VAL A 88 5.83 3.29 11.82
CA VAL A 88 6.49 4.60 11.70
C VAL A 88 7.19 4.99 13.00
N GLU A 89 6.64 4.59 14.14
CA GLU A 89 7.21 4.81 15.48
C GLU A 89 8.65 4.28 15.60
N GLU A 90 8.98 3.15 14.98
CA GLU A 90 10.33 2.57 15.05
C GLU A 90 11.38 3.43 14.33
N VAL A 91 10.97 4.31 13.41
CA VAL A 91 11.87 5.29 12.79
C VAL A 91 12.36 6.28 13.85
N HIS A 92 11.50 6.71 14.78
CA HIS A 92 11.92 7.60 15.86
C HIS A 92 12.89 6.91 16.83
N ASP A 93 12.64 5.63 17.13
CA ASP A 93 13.44 4.86 18.10
C ASP A 93 14.82 4.47 17.56
N ARG A 94 14.88 3.98 16.32
CA ARG A 94 16.10 3.35 15.76
C ARG A 94 16.73 4.18 14.65
N GLY A 95 15.93 4.97 13.96
CA GLY A 95 16.37 5.76 12.81
C GLY A 95 16.86 4.91 11.62
N PRO A 96 17.17 5.59 10.51
CA PRO A 96 17.92 5.01 9.40
C PRO A 96 19.41 4.91 9.76
N GLU A 97 20.12 3.93 9.21
CA GLU A 97 21.58 3.84 9.27
C GLU A 97 22.24 4.38 7.98
N PRO A 98 23.50 4.85 8.08
CA PRO A 98 24.28 5.19 6.89
C PRO A 98 24.39 4.00 5.93
N GLY A 99 23.88 4.17 4.70
CA GLY A 99 23.88 3.15 3.66
C GLY A 99 22.51 2.56 3.35
N ASP A 100 21.54 2.66 4.26
CA ASP A 100 20.18 2.17 4.02
C ASP A 100 19.55 2.88 2.82
N SER A 101 19.22 2.14 1.78
CA SER A 101 18.59 2.65 0.55
C SER A 101 17.11 2.31 0.44
N VAL A 102 16.65 1.28 1.17
CA VAL A 102 15.25 0.84 1.15
C VAL A 102 14.71 0.74 2.56
N PHE A 103 13.54 1.31 2.82
CA PHE A 103 12.86 1.28 4.11
C PHE A 103 11.53 0.54 3.96
N ILE A 104 11.32 -0.52 4.72
CA ILE A 104 10.17 -1.42 4.58
C ILE A 104 9.29 -1.35 5.84
N PHE A 105 8.05 -0.92 5.70
CA PHE A 105 7.06 -0.85 6.78
C PHE A 105 6.12 -2.06 6.76
N GLN A 106 6.14 -2.87 7.83
CA GLN A 106 5.39 -4.12 7.91
C GLN A 106 3.96 -3.97 8.47
N GLN A 107 3.70 -2.99 9.33
CA GLN A 107 2.41 -2.76 9.96
C GLN A 107 1.71 -1.52 9.40
N ILE A 108 1.26 -1.62 8.16
CA ILE A 108 0.13 -0.81 7.71
C ILE A 108 -1.13 -1.69 7.78
N HIS A 109 -1.92 -1.49 8.82
CA HIS A 109 -3.10 -2.29 9.16
C HIS A 109 -4.34 -1.86 8.37
N LEU A 110 -4.22 -1.87 7.04
CA LEU A 110 -5.33 -1.53 6.16
C LEU A 110 -5.48 -2.63 5.13
N GLY A 111 -6.37 -3.57 5.41
CA GLY A 111 -6.66 -4.68 4.51
C GLY A 111 -7.43 -4.21 3.29
N VAL A 112 -8.58 -3.58 3.49
CA VAL A 112 -9.43 -3.09 2.41
C VAL A 112 -10.07 -1.78 2.86
N VAL A 113 -10.12 -0.81 1.96
CA VAL A 113 -10.74 0.51 2.23
C VAL A 113 -11.68 0.86 1.10
N ASN A 114 -12.61 1.79 1.35
CA ASN A 114 -13.44 2.31 0.27
C ASN A 114 -12.54 3.04 -0.74
N SER A 115 -12.72 2.77 -2.03
CA SER A 115 -11.97 3.36 -3.14
C SER A 115 -11.92 4.89 -3.05
N SER A 116 -13.00 5.54 -2.62
CA SER A 116 -13.09 7.00 -2.43
C SER A 116 -12.22 7.56 -1.30
N ILE A 117 -11.66 6.71 -0.42
CA ILE A 117 -10.78 7.12 0.68
C ILE A 117 -9.36 6.56 0.55
N VAL A 118 -9.05 5.77 -0.47
CA VAL A 118 -7.71 5.21 -0.70
C VAL A 118 -6.65 6.32 -0.72
N ASP A 119 -6.89 7.37 -1.50
CA ASP A 119 -5.92 8.46 -1.66
C ASP A 119 -5.73 9.23 -0.35
N LYS A 120 -6.81 9.51 0.39
CA LYS A 120 -6.74 10.14 1.72
C LYS A 120 -5.91 9.32 2.70
N ILE A 121 -6.04 8.00 2.64
CA ILE A 121 -5.28 7.10 3.51
C ILE A 121 -3.81 7.09 3.09
N LYS A 122 -3.51 7.00 1.79
CA LYS A 122 -2.13 7.12 1.29
C LYS A 122 -1.51 8.46 1.73
N ASP A 123 -2.26 9.55 1.67
CA ASP A 123 -1.81 10.88 2.11
C ASP A 123 -1.44 10.91 3.59
N ILE A 124 -2.26 10.33 4.47
CA ILE A 124 -1.98 10.24 5.92
C ILE A 124 -0.66 9.49 6.16
N TYR A 125 -0.50 8.30 5.57
CA TYR A 125 0.73 7.52 5.76
C TYR A 125 1.95 8.18 5.12
N ASN A 126 1.79 8.88 4.00
CA ASN A 126 2.86 9.65 3.39
C ASN A 126 3.32 10.79 4.30
N GLU A 127 2.38 11.48 4.95
CA GLU A 127 2.69 12.54 5.93
C GLU A 127 3.42 11.97 7.15
N ASP A 128 2.90 10.91 7.76
CA ASP A 128 3.53 10.25 8.92
C ASP A 128 4.97 9.78 8.60
N VAL A 129 5.16 9.12 7.45
CA VAL A 129 6.48 8.65 7.00
C VAL A 129 7.41 9.83 6.75
N ARG A 130 6.94 10.85 6.02
CA ARG A 130 7.75 12.04 5.71
C ARG A 130 8.22 12.72 6.98
N ASP A 131 7.32 12.93 7.94
CA ASP A 131 7.63 13.64 9.17
C ASP A 131 8.63 12.84 10.02
N ALA A 132 8.45 11.53 10.14
CA ALA A 132 9.38 10.66 10.87
C ALA A 132 10.80 10.67 10.27
N PHE A 133 10.94 10.63 8.95
CA PHE A 133 12.25 10.68 8.29
C PHE A 133 12.86 12.09 8.29
N LYS A 134 12.04 13.13 8.18
CA LYS A 134 12.48 14.53 8.25
C LYS A 134 13.12 14.85 9.60
N GLU A 135 12.56 14.34 10.70
CA GLU A 135 13.18 14.45 12.03
C GLU A 135 14.55 13.79 12.12
N LYS A 136 14.83 12.79 11.28
CA LYS A 136 16.13 12.12 11.16
C LYS A 136 17.04 12.75 10.10
N GLY A 137 16.64 13.87 9.51
CA GLY A 137 17.43 14.59 8.50
C GLY A 137 17.43 13.93 7.13
N LEU A 138 16.47 13.04 6.84
CA LEU A 138 16.26 12.48 5.50
C LEU A 138 15.07 13.15 4.83
N ASP A 139 15.26 13.54 3.57
CA ASP A 139 14.20 14.06 2.72
C ASP A 139 13.55 12.90 1.95
N ILE A 140 12.32 12.55 2.34
CA ILE A 140 11.52 11.47 1.76
C ILE A 140 10.13 12.03 1.42
N SER A 141 9.64 11.75 0.22
CA SER A 141 8.34 12.24 -0.27
C SER A 141 7.13 11.50 0.29
N GLY A 142 7.33 10.29 0.81
CA GLY A 142 6.28 9.41 1.32
C GLY A 142 6.61 7.95 1.00
N ILE A 143 5.56 7.13 0.84
CA ILE A 143 5.65 5.73 0.43
C ILE A 143 5.66 5.66 -1.10
N ASP A 144 6.70 5.02 -1.65
CA ASP A 144 6.89 4.88 -3.10
C ASP A 144 6.21 3.63 -3.66
N PHE A 145 6.08 2.58 -2.85
CA PHE A 145 5.57 1.30 -3.31
C PHE A 145 4.75 0.56 -2.24
N TRP A 146 3.54 0.16 -2.62
CA TRP A 146 2.61 -0.58 -1.78
C TRP A 146 2.52 -2.04 -2.21
N VAL A 147 2.81 -2.97 -1.30
CA VAL A 147 2.66 -4.41 -1.53
C VAL A 147 1.51 -4.94 -0.69
N GLY A 148 0.46 -5.39 -1.37
CA GLY A 148 -0.62 -6.15 -0.73
C GLY A 148 -0.19 -7.60 -0.52
N ILE A 149 -0.47 -8.18 0.64
CA ILE A 149 -0.25 -9.60 0.89
C ILE A 149 -1.45 -10.21 1.64
N TYR A 150 -1.88 -11.38 1.17
CA TYR A 150 -3.00 -12.11 1.76
C TYR A 150 -2.74 -13.62 1.75
N ARG A 151 -3.52 -14.36 2.53
CA ARG A 151 -3.55 -15.83 2.46
C ARG A 151 -4.84 -16.30 1.80
N PRO A 152 -4.87 -17.44 1.09
CA PRO A 152 -6.08 -17.94 0.46
C PRO A 152 -7.31 -18.04 1.38
N ASP A 153 -7.09 -18.38 2.65
CA ASP A 153 -8.12 -18.49 3.68
C ASP A 153 -8.46 -17.16 4.37
N LYS A 154 -7.64 -16.12 4.14
CA LYS A 154 -7.86 -14.74 4.58
C LYS A 154 -7.68 -13.79 3.38
N PRO A 155 -8.52 -13.88 2.33
CA PRO A 155 -8.38 -13.00 1.18
C PRO A 155 -8.59 -11.54 1.57
N PHE A 156 -8.03 -10.63 0.79
CA PHE A 156 -8.57 -9.26 0.76
C PHE A 156 -10.05 -9.39 0.45
N ALA A 157 -10.92 -8.94 1.36
CA ALA A 157 -12.34 -9.22 1.30
C ALA A 157 -12.96 -8.69 -0.01
N SER A 158 -13.01 -9.53 -1.04
CA SER A 158 -13.79 -9.30 -2.25
C SER A 158 -15.20 -9.87 -2.13
N ASP A 159 -15.39 -10.86 -1.25
CA ASP A 159 -16.61 -11.69 -1.27
C ASP A 159 -17.55 -11.42 -0.08
N VAL A 160 -17.09 -10.68 0.93
CA VAL A 160 -17.84 -10.37 2.18
C VAL A 160 -18.25 -8.90 2.26
N ILE A 161 -17.69 -8.03 1.41
CA ILE A 161 -18.07 -6.61 1.39
C ILE A 161 -19.28 -6.47 0.47
N ALA A 162 -20.43 -6.17 1.06
CA ALA A 162 -21.68 -5.84 0.37
C ALA A 162 -21.61 -4.52 -0.45
N ASP A 163 -20.41 -4.04 -0.77
CA ASP A 163 -20.15 -2.76 -1.41
C ASP A 163 -19.01 -2.97 -2.42
N SER A 164 -19.35 -2.96 -3.71
CA SER A 164 -18.46 -3.20 -4.86
C SER A 164 -17.35 -2.16 -5.03
N ASN A 165 -17.17 -1.28 -4.05
CA ASN A 165 -16.35 -0.07 -4.09
C ASN A 165 -15.10 -0.18 -3.21
N SER A 166 -14.76 -1.37 -2.74
CA SER A 166 -13.67 -1.60 -1.78
C SER A 166 -12.48 -2.28 -2.44
N GLU A 167 -11.28 -1.71 -2.30
CA GLU A 167 -10.05 -2.19 -2.94
C GLU A 167 -8.88 -2.26 -1.94
N PRO A 168 -7.95 -3.20 -2.11
CA PRO A 168 -6.71 -3.22 -1.32
C PRO A 168 -5.83 -2.03 -1.68
N ILE A 169 -5.13 -1.47 -0.69
CA ILE A 169 -4.13 -0.44 -0.92
C ILE A 169 -2.83 -1.12 -1.34
N ALA A 170 -2.68 -1.30 -2.65
CA ALA A 170 -1.60 -2.11 -3.21
C ALA A 170 -1.31 -1.69 -4.66
N ASP A 171 -0.02 -1.68 -5.02
CA ASP A 171 0.43 -1.56 -6.41
C ASP A 171 0.71 -2.94 -7.03
N ILE A 172 0.92 -3.96 -6.19
CA ILE A 172 0.82 -5.39 -6.51
C ILE A 172 0.18 -6.15 -5.34
N ILE A 173 -0.41 -7.30 -5.64
CA ILE A 173 -0.96 -8.21 -4.63
C ILE A 173 -0.16 -9.52 -4.65
N ILE A 174 0.20 -10.02 -3.47
CA ILE A 174 0.87 -11.29 -3.27
C ILE A 174 -0.08 -12.25 -2.55
N ARG A 175 -0.41 -13.35 -3.22
CA ARG A 175 -1.07 -14.49 -2.63
C ARG A 175 -0.03 -15.39 -1.95
N ASN A 176 -0.05 -15.40 -0.62
CA ASN A 176 0.88 -16.17 0.20
C ASN A 176 0.26 -17.51 0.62
N ASP A 177 0.41 -18.50 -0.26
CA ASP A 177 0.01 -19.89 0.01
C ASP A 177 0.91 -20.58 1.06
N MET A 178 2.06 -19.99 1.41
CA MET A 178 3.09 -20.57 2.29
C MET A 178 3.09 -20.02 3.72
N ALA A 179 2.17 -19.11 4.08
CA ALA A 179 2.10 -18.61 5.45
C ALA A 179 1.62 -19.73 6.40
N GLU A 180 2.55 -20.36 7.12
CA GLU A 180 2.25 -21.48 8.01
C GLU A 180 1.72 -21.09 9.40
N ASP A 181 1.48 -19.80 9.66
CA ASP A 181 1.02 -19.37 10.99
C ASP A 181 -0.45 -19.73 11.23
N LYS A 182 -0.67 -20.66 12.17
CA LYS A 182 -1.97 -20.95 12.81
C LYS A 182 -2.55 -19.72 13.51
#